data_AF-A0A7X6A8L8-F1
#
_entry.id   AF-A0A7X6A8L8-F1
#
_cell.length_a   1.000
_cell.length_b   1.000
_cell.length_c   1.000
_cell.angle_alpha   90.00
_cell.angle_beta   90.00
_cell.angle_gamma   90.00
#
_symmetry.space_group_name_H-M   'P 1'
#
loop_
_entity.id
_entity.type
_entity.pdbx_description
1 polymer ?
#
loop_
_entity_poly.entity_id
_entity_poly.type
_entity_poly.pdbx_seq_one_letter_code
_entity_poly.pdbx_strand_id
1 'polypeptide(L)' 'TRPLYNLEALSLHEAVPGHHLQGALNAELEDVPAFRRYSYLSAFGEGWGLYSEWLGIEA' A
#
# COMPACT_ATOMS: atom_id res chain seq x y z
N THR A 1 9.36 12.55 -18.85
CA THR A 1 8.86 11.19 -19.18
C THR A 1 9.11 10.28 -18.01
N ARG A 2 8.16 9.39 -17.64
CA ARG A 2 8.41 8.35 -16.63
C ARG A 2 9.03 7.14 -17.35
N PRO A 3 10.23 6.67 -16.95
CA PRO A 3 10.82 5.49 -17.56
C PRO A 3 9.97 4.24 -17.33
N LEU A 4 9.94 3.33 -18.32
CA LEU A 4 9.17 2.09 -18.23
C LEU A 4 9.63 1.17 -17.10
N TYR A 5 10.92 1.20 -16.75
CA TYR A 5 11.46 0.37 -15.67
C TYR A 5 10.91 0.74 -14.28
N ASN A 6 10.29 1.91 -14.11
CA ASN A 6 9.64 2.28 -12.85
C ASN A 6 8.21 1.75 -12.74
N LEU A 7 7.61 1.24 -13.82
CA LEU A 7 6.18 0.90 -13.83
C LEU A 7 5.87 -0.27 -12.90
N GLU A 8 6.74 -1.27 -12.81
CA GLU A 8 6.54 -2.44 -11.97
C GLU A 8 6.53 -2.06 -10.48
N ALA A 9 7.60 -1.43 -10.01
CA ALA A 9 7.71 -0.92 -8.64
C ALA A 9 6.51 -0.01 -8.29
N LEU A 10 6.19 0.95 -9.16
CA LEU A 10 5.03 1.82 -8.95
C LEU A 10 3.70 1.06 -8.89
N SER A 11 3.50 0.05 -9.74
CA SER A 11 2.26 -0.73 -9.76
C SER A 11 2.11 -1.55 -8.48
N LEU A 12 3.20 -2.14 -7.98
CA LEU A 12 3.22 -2.87 -6.71
C LEU A 12 2.96 -1.93 -5.53
N HIS A 13 3.55 -0.73 -5.55
CA HIS A 13 3.40 0.28 -4.50
C HIS A 13 1.97 0.83 -4.41
N GLU A 14 1.38 1.20 -5.55
CA GLU A 14 0.12 1.95 -5.58
C GLU A 14 -1.11 1.03 -5.67
N ALA A 15 -0.98 -0.11 -6.35
CA ALA A 15 -2.08 -1.03 -6.57
C ALA A 15 -1.98 -2.24 -5.62
N VAL A 16 -1.70 -3.41 -6.16
CA VAL A 16 -1.68 -4.67 -5.40
C VAL A 16 -0.26 -5.22 -5.45
N PRO A 17 0.34 -5.56 -4.30
CA PRO A 17 -0.23 -5.64 -2.95
C PRO A 17 -0.18 -4.33 -2.13
N GLY A 18 0.21 -3.20 -2.72
CA GLY A 18 0.40 -1.91 -2.04
C GLY A 18 -0.87 -1.16 -1.62
N HIS A 19 -0.91 0.15 -1.88
CA HIS A 19 -1.91 1.06 -1.29
C HIS A 19 -3.36 0.68 -1.58
N HIS A 20 -3.67 0.15 -2.76
CA HIS A 20 -5.03 -0.28 -3.06
C HIS A 20 -5.49 -1.38 -2.11
N LEU A 21 -4.65 -2.41 -1.91
CA LEU A 21 -4.98 -3.50 -0.99
C LEU A 21 -4.98 -3.03 0.47
N GLN A 22 -4.00 -2.21 0.87
CA GLN A 22 -3.94 -1.61 2.21
C GLN A 22 -5.23 -0.85 2.54
N GLY A 23 -5.69 0.01 1.62
CA GLY A 23 -6.90 0.81 1.77
C GLY A 23 -8.16 -0.05 1.82
N ALA A 24 -8.24 -1.08 0.97
CA ALA A 24 -9.35 -2.03 0.96
C ALA A 24 -9.46 -2.78 2.30
N LEU A 25 -8.35 -3.31 2.80
CA LEU A 25 -8.32 -4.00 4.10
C LEU A 25 -8.72 -3.07 5.25
N ASN A 26 -8.24 -1.83 5.25
CA ASN A 26 -8.64 -0.85 6.25
C ASN A 26 -10.16 -0.56 6.19
N ALA A 27 -10.75 -0.47 5.00
CA ALA A 27 -12.19 -0.25 4.85
C ALA A 27 -13.05 -1.41 5.40
N GLU A 28 -12.51 -2.63 5.37
CA GLU A 28 -13.15 -3.86 5.87
C GLU A 28 -13.02 -4.06 7.40
N LEU A 29 -12.19 -3.27 8.10
CA LEU A 29 -11.96 -3.45 9.55
C LEU A 29 -13.20 -3.15 10.39
N GLU A 30 -13.86 -4.16 10.95
CA GLU A 30 -14.97 -4.02 11.92
C GLU A 30 -14.47 -3.88 13.37
N ASP A 31 -15.35 -3.47 14.29
CA ASP A 31 -15.09 -3.38 15.74
C ASP A 31 -13.87 -2.55 16.20
N VAL A 32 -13.38 -1.64 15.36
CA VAL A 32 -12.30 -0.70 15.69
C VAL A 32 -12.81 0.74 15.81
N PRO A 33 -12.19 1.57 16.67
CA PRO A 33 -12.49 3.00 16.69
C PRO A 33 -12.28 3.65 15.31
N ALA A 34 -13.14 4.61 14.96
CA ALA A 34 -13.13 5.27 13.64
C ALA A 34 -11.75 5.82 13.23
N PHE A 35 -10.97 6.33 14.18
CA PHE A 35 -9.62 6.85 13.87
C PHE A 35 -8.67 5.74 13.38
N ARG A 36 -8.83 4.48 13.82
CA ARG A 36 -8.01 3.37 13.29
C ARG A 36 -8.39 2.98 11.87
N ARG A 37 -9.65 3.20 11.48
CA ARG A 37 -10.15 2.90 10.13
C ARG A 37 -9.82 4.01 9.12
N TYR A 38 -9.91 5.26 9.56
CA TYR A 38 -9.89 6.42 8.66
C TYR A 38 -8.66 7.32 8.78
N SER A 39 -7.79 7.12 9.77
CA SER A 39 -6.54 7.89 9.86
C SER A 39 -5.45 7.26 9.00
N TYR A 40 -4.71 8.12 8.29
CA TYR A 40 -3.52 7.73 7.55
C TYR A 40 -2.26 8.15 8.30
N LEU A 41 -1.48 7.16 8.74
CA LEU A 41 -0.14 7.38 9.28
C LEU A 41 0.87 7.18 8.15
N SER A 42 1.47 8.28 7.67
CA SER A 42 2.37 8.25 6.51
C SER A 42 3.48 7.20 6.64
N ALA A 43 4.15 7.10 7.79
CA ALA A 43 5.20 6.10 7.99
C ALA A 43 4.71 4.66 7.80
N PHE A 44 3.46 4.36 8.19
CA PHE A 44 2.88 3.03 8.01
C PHE A 44 2.41 2.81 6.57
N GLY A 45 1.71 3.78 5.98
CA GLY A 45 1.21 3.67 4.61
C GLY A 45 2.32 3.62 3.57
N GLU A 46 3.24 4.59 3.58
CA GLU A 46 4.39 4.61 2.66
C GLU A 46 5.33 3.44 2.93
N GLY A 47 5.49 3.05 4.20
CA GLY A 47 6.25 1.86 4.57
C GLY A 47 5.67 0.57 4.02
N TRP A 48 4.33 0.44 4.00
CA TRP A 48 3.63 -0.66 3.35
C TRP A 48 3.85 -0.67 1.83
N GLY A 49 3.78 0.49 1.18
CA GLY A 49 4.06 0.61 -0.25
C GLY A 49 5.47 0.15 -0.60
N LEU A 50 6.49 0.64 0.12
CA LEU A 50 7.89 0.23 -0.05
C LEU A 50 8.10 -1.27 0.26
N TYR A 51 7.45 -1.79 1.30
CA TYR A 51 7.48 -3.22 1.60
C TYR A 51 6.86 -4.05 0.46
N SER A 52 5.78 -3.56 -0.15
CA SER A 52 5.10 -4.22 -1.27
C SER A 52 5.96 -4.26 -2.54
N GLU A 53 6.74 -3.20 -2.81
CA GLU A 53 7.74 -3.20 -3.87
C GLU A 53 8.79 -4.30 -3.66
N TRP A 54 9.33 -4.39 -2.43
CA TRP A 54 10.32 -5.41 -2.09
C TRP A 54 9.72 -6.82 -2.16
N LEU A 55 8.51 -7.02 -1.65
CA LEU A 55 7.83 -8.32 -1.67
C LEU A 55 7.59 -8.82 -3.10
N GLY A 56 7.25 -7.94 -4.04
CA GLY A 56 7.07 -8.31 -5.44
C GLY A 56 8.36 -8.78 -6.13
N ILE A 57 9.53 -8.40 -5.61
CA ILE A 57 10.84 -8.91 -6.06
C ILE A 57 11.16 -10.27 -5.42
N GLU A 58 10.71 -10.50 -4.19
CA GLU A 58 10.94 -11.74 -3.44
C GLU A 58 10.09 -12.92 -3.97
N ALA A 59 8.85 -12.64 -4.37
CA ALA A 59 7.79 -13.62 -4.66
C ALA A 59 7.97 -14.42 -5.97
#